data_AF-T0HHQ4-F1
#
_entry.id   AF-T0HHQ4-F1
#
_cell.length_a   1.000
_cell.length_b   1.000
_cell.length_c   1.000
_cell.angle_alpha   90.00
_cell.angle_beta   90.00
_cell.angle_gamma   90.00
#
_symmetry.space_group_name_H-M   'P 1'
#
loop_
_entity.id
_entity.type
_entity.pdbx_description
1 polymer ?
#
loop_
_entity_poly.entity_id
_entity_poly.type
_entity_poly.pdbx_seq_one_letter_code
_entity_poly.pdbx_strand_id
1 'polypeptide(L)'
;MFKADLLELLETVLGQRPDLAFHILSNGQHFEQGDVERLRQPCYQRVQWGIPVYSADHASHDQIVAKEGALARLEKSFCHLLAAGARIELRTVLLSDNYNDLPRLARYVVTRLPFIEHWSIMQLENAGFAKNRWDALYVDHQQDFAPLGQALDHAILSGLDVRLFNVPRCSVPQEYRPYAMASISDWKRRYAPTCAPCHERDQCGGFFEWHPRDADLKVVPL
;
A
#
# COMPACT_ATOMS: atom_id res chain seq x y z
N MET A 1 10.19 9.36 -20.54
CA MET A 1 9.39 8.54 -19.61
C MET A 1 8.34 7.81 -20.44
N PHE A 2 8.23 6.49 -20.29
CA PHE A 2 7.49 5.57 -21.18
C PHE A 2 5.95 5.57 -20.95
N LYS A 3 5.34 6.72 -20.63
CA LYS A 3 3.89 6.81 -20.33
C LYS A 3 3.06 6.40 -21.54
N ALA A 4 3.36 6.96 -22.71
CA ALA A 4 2.64 6.66 -23.95
C ALA A 4 2.76 5.16 -24.30
N ASP A 5 3.98 4.63 -24.30
CA ASP A 5 4.24 3.22 -24.62
C ASP A 5 3.52 2.26 -23.66
N LEU A 6 3.47 2.59 -22.36
CA LEU A 6 2.73 1.81 -21.37
C LEU A 6 1.23 1.80 -21.69
N LEU A 7 0.64 2.97 -21.94
CA LEU A 7 -0.80 3.07 -22.24
C LEU A 7 -1.15 2.33 -23.54
N GLU A 8 -0.31 2.42 -24.57
CA GLU A 8 -0.48 1.68 -25.83
C GLU A 8 -0.38 0.16 -25.62
N LEU A 9 0.55 -0.29 -24.77
CA LEU A 9 0.66 -1.70 -24.38
C LEU A 9 -0.62 -2.19 -23.70
N LEU A 10 -1.14 -1.43 -22.73
CA LEU A 10 -2.37 -1.79 -22.02
C LEU A 10 -3.57 -1.86 -22.96
N GLU A 11 -3.73 -0.88 -23.82
CA GLU A 11 -4.81 -0.83 -24.82
C GLU A 11 -4.72 -2.01 -25.79
N THR A 12 -3.52 -2.33 -26.27
CA THR A 12 -3.28 -3.47 -27.16
C THR A 12 -3.63 -4.78 -26.48
N VAL A 13 -3.12 -5.01 -25.26
CA VAL A 13 -3.35 -6.28 -24.55
C VAL A 13 -4.82 -6.40 -24.15
N LEU A 14 -5.43 -5.37 -23.56
CA LEU A 14 -6.82 -5.43 -23.08
C LEU A 14 -7.84 -5.42 -24.22
N GLY A 15 -7.45 -4.96 -25.41
CA GLY A 15 -8.25 -5.11 -26.63
C GLY A 15 -8.27 -6.56 -27.14
N GLN A 16 -7.17 -7.30 -27.00
CA GLN A 16 -7.07 -8.71 -27.42
C GLN A 16 -7.47 -9.72 -26.34
N ARG A 17 -7.29 -9.34 -25.07
CA ARG A 17 -7.48 -10.19 -23.88
C ARG A 17 -8.36 -9.47 -22.86
N PRO A 18 -9.67 -9.38 -23.10
CA PRO A 18 -10.61 -8.72 -22.19
C PRO A 18 -10.80 -9.46 -20.86
N ASP A 19 -10.29 -10.69 -20.76
CA ASP A 19 -10.26 -11.51 -19.55
C ASP A 19 -9.13 -11.12 -18.58
N LEU A 20 -8.14 -10.35 -19.03
CA LEU A 20 -7.03 -9.90 -18.20
C LEU A 20 -7.34 -8.57 -17.50
N ALA A 21 -6.68 -8.37 -16.37
CA ALA A 21 -6.64 -7.11 -15.65
C ALA A 21 -5.18 -6.77 -15.28
N PHE A 22 -4.90 -5.48 -15.13
CA PHE A 22 -3.58 -5.00 -14.74
C PHE A 22 -3.65 -4.31 -13.38
N HIS A 23 -2.70 -4.64 -12.51
CA HIS A 23 -2.38 -3.83 -11.35
C HIS A 23 -1.00 -3.19 -11.59
N ILE A 24 -0.95 -1.86 -11.70
CA ILE A 24 0.25 -1.11 -12.08
C ILE A 24 0.70 -0.25 -10.92
N LEU A 25 1.93 -0.50 -10.46
CA LEU A 25 2.57 0.36 -9.47
C LEU A 25 3.10 1.62 -10.14
N SER A 26 2.66 2.78 -9.67
CA SER A 26 3.04 4.09 -10.18
C SER A 26 3.31 5.04 -9.03
N ASN A 27 4.27 5.96 -9.17
CA ASN A 27 4.43 7.05 -8.20
C ASN A 27 3.37 8.15 -8.35
N GLY A 28 2.48 8.04 -9.34
CA GLY A 28 1.36 8.95 -9.57
C GLY A 28 1.75 10.36 -10.05
N GLN A 29 3.02 10.61 -10.36
CA GLN A 29 3.53 11.98 -10.57
C GLN A 29 3.22 12.60 -11.94
N HIS A 30 2.75 11.80 -12.91
CA HIS A 30 2.70 12.18 -14.33
C HIS A 30 1.31 12.02 -14.96
N PHE A 31 0.26 11.95 -14.15
CA PHE A 31 -1.11 12.08 -14.64
C PHE A 31 -1.46 13.55 -14.85
N GLU A 32 -1.97 13.87 -16.02
CA GLU A 32 -2.20 15.22 -16.51
C GLU A 32 -3.61 15.33 -17.10
N GLN A 33 -4.09 16.57 -17.27
CA GLN A 33 -5.41 16.82 -17.84
C GLN A 33 -5.60 16.16 -19.21
N GLY A 34 -4.55 16.09 -20.03
CA GLY A 34 -4.59 15.45 -21.34
C GLY A 34 -4.76 13.94 -21.31
N ASP A 35 -4.49 13.28 -20.18
CA ASP A 35 -4.67 11.84 -20.04
C ASP A 35 -6.12 11.45 -19.74
N VAL A 36 -6.95 12.39 -19.26
CA VAL A 36 -8.28 12.10 -18.69
C VAL A 36 -9.20 11.38 -19.68
N GLU A 37 -9.34 11.90 -20.91
CA GLU A 37 -10.23 11.29 -21.91
C GLU A 37 -9.73 9.92 -22.37
N ARG A 38 -8.41 9.73 -22.44
CA ARG A 38 -7.81 8.43 -22.77
C ARG A 38 -8.06 7.41 -21.67
N LEU A 39 -7.82 7.79 -20.41
CA LEU A 39 -8.01 6.93 -19.25
C LEU A 39 -9.48 6.63 -18.92
N ARG A 40 -10.43 7.41 -19.45
CA ARG A 40 -11.87 7.13 -19.32
C ARG A 40 -12.35 5.98 -20.21
N GLN A 41 -11.54 5.53 -21.17
CA GLN A 41 -11.94 4.46 -22.08
C GLN A 41 -12.25 3.15 -21.31
N PRO A 42 -13.22 2.34 -21.77
CA PRO A 42 -13.69 1.16 -21.03
C PRO A 42 -12.60 0.13 -20.70
N CYS A 43 -11.54 0.03 -21.49
CA CYS A 43 -10.42 -0.88 -21.20
C CYS A 43 -9.76 -0.57 -19.84
N TYR A 44 -9.68 0.70 -19.43
CA TYR A 44 -9.04 1.12 -18.19
C TYR A 44 -9.85 0.77 -16.93
N GLN A 45 -11.11 0.33 -17.05
CA GLN A 45 -11.86 -0.24 -15.92
C GLN A 45 -11.22 -1.55 -15.40
N ARG A 46 -10.34 -2.17 -16.19
CA ARG A 46 -9.55 -3.35 -15.82
C ARG A 46 -8.11 -3.00 -15.40
N VAL A 47 -7.81 -1.71 -15.23
CA VAL A 47 -6.50 -1.23 -14.78
C VAL A 47 -6.66 -0.57 -13.43
N GLN A 48 -5.97 -1.11 -12.43
CA GLN A 48 -5.86 -0.53 -11.09
C GLN A 48 -4.48 0.07 -10.91
N TRP A 49 -4.41 1.31 -10.42
CA TRP A 49 -3.16 2.02 -10.18
C TRP A 49 -2.81 1.97 -8.69
N GLY A 50 -1.72 1.28 -8.36
CA GLY A 50 -1.14 1.27 -7.03
C GLY A 50 -0.28 2.52 -6.83
N ILE A 51 -0.77 3.48 -6.03
CA ILE A 51 -0.15 4.80 -5.86
C ILE A 51 0.27 5.00 -4.40
N PRO A 52 1.56 5.29 -4.11
CA PRO A 52 2.02 5.48 -2.75
C PRO A 52 1.72 6.90 -2.22
N VAL A 53 1.25 6.98 -0.97
CA VAL A 53 1.20 8.22 -0.17
C VAL A 53 1.72 7.90 1.22
N TYR A 54 2.68 8.70 1.70
CA TYR A 54 3.39 8.44 2.95
C TYR A 54 3.04 9.38 4.11
N SER A 55 2.40 10.53 3.85
CA SER A 55 2.04 11.51 4.88
C SER A 55 0.97 12.46 4.35
N ALA A 56 0.16 13.02 5.24
CA ALA A 56 -0.72 14.15 4.94
C ALA A 56 0.01 15.51 5.00
N ASP A 57 1.20 15.53 5.59
CA ASP A 57 2.09 16.68 5.60
C ASP A 57 2.99 16.67 4.36
N HIS A 58 3.00 17.78 3.62
CA HIS A 58 3.76 17.91 2.38
C HIS A 58 5.26 17.74 2.62
N ALA A 59 5.81 18.36 3.67
CA ALA A 59 7.25 18.32 3.92
C ALA A 59 7.69 16.90 4.29
N SER A 60 6.96 16.23 5.19
CA SER A 60 7.25 14.85 5.56
C SER A 60 7.10 13.89 4.38
N HIS A 61 6.04 14.03 3.57
CA HIS A 61 5.84 13.20 2.38
C HIS A 61 7.00 13.35 1.41
N ASP A 62 7.33 14.60 1.05
CA ASP A 62 8.34 14.94 0.07
C ASP A 62 9.75 14.53 0.52
N GLN A 63 10.02 14.60 1.82
CA GLN A 63 11.25 14.06 2.42
C GLN A 63 11.35 12.55 2.25
N ILE A 64 10.28 11.79 2.55
CA ILE A 64 10.27 10.32 2.42
C ILE A 64 10.52 9.89 0.97
N VAL A 65 9.92 10.58 0.00
CA VAL A 65 10.09 10.27 -1.43
C VAL A 65 11.28 10.99 -2.08
N ALA A 66 12.05 11.74 -1.30
CA ALA A 66 13.20 12.54 -1.72
C ALA A 66 12.91 13.45 -2.94
N LYS A 67 11.75 14.09 -2.96
CA LYS A 67 11.32 14.96 -4.05
C LYS A 67 10.40 16.08 -3.54
N GLU A 68 10.90 17.31 -3.60
CA GLU A 68 10.13 18.50 -3.25
C GLU A 68 8.92 18.70 -4.18
N GLY A 69 7.78 19.07 -3.60
CA GLY A 69 6.50 19.26 -4.28
C GLY A 69 5.81 17.96 -4.70
N ALA A 70 6.28 16.79 -4.26
CA ALA A 70 5.75 15.51 -4.71
C ALA A 70 4.29 15.28 -4.29
N LEU A 71 3.92 15.61 -3.05
CA LEU A 71 2.53 15.49 -2.60
C LEU A 71 1.61 16.48 -3.34
N ALA A 72 2.04 17.74 -3.46
CA ALA A 72 1.26 18.76 -4.19
C ALA A 72 1.05 18.39 -5.67
N ARG A 73 2.05 17.78 -6.31
CA ARG A 73 1.91 17.25 -7.67
C ARG A 73 0.98 16.04 -7.72
N LEU A 74 1.05 15.18 -6.71
CA LEU A 74 0.24 13.98 -6.60
C LEU A 74 -1.24 14.32 -6.39
N GLU A 75 -1.56 15.33 -5.60
CA GLU A 75 -2.93 15.85 -5.41
C GLU A 75 -3.56 16.29 -6.74
N LYS A 76 -2.81 17.00 -7.59
CA LYS A 76 -3.28 17.35 -8.94
C LYS A 76 -3.51 16.10 -9.80
N SER A 77 -2.64 15.11 -9.68
CA SER A 77 -2.75 13.84 -10.40
C SER A 77 -3.99 13.06 -9.96
N PHE A 78 -4.30 13.06 -8.66
CA PHE A 78 -5.53 12.50 -8.11
C PHE A 78 -6.78 13.16 -8.66
N CYS A 79 -6.80 14.49 -8.85
CA CYS A 79 -7.92 15.16 -9.51
C CYS A 79 -8.14 14.66 -10.96
N HIS A 80 -7.07 14.43 -11.72
CA HIS A 80 -7.18 13.91 -13.09
C HIS A 80 -7.63 12.44 -13.10
N LEU A 81 -7.10 11.61 -12.21
CA LEU A 81 -7.50 10.22 -12.06
C LEU A 81 -8.97 10.08 -11.64
N LEU A 82 -9.43 10.92 -10.71
CA LEU A 82 -10.84 11.02 -10.33
C LEU A 82 -11.71 11.40 -11.53
N ALA A 83 -11.33 12.43 -12.31
CA ALA A 83 -12.07 12.85 -13.49
C ALA A 83 -12.10 11.78 -14.60
N ALA A 84 -11.12 10.88 -14.63
CA ALA A 84 -11.06 9.74 -15.53
C ALA A 84 -11.87 8.52 -15.03
N GLY A 85 -12.30 8.50 -13.76
CA GLY A 85 -12.89 7.32 -13.14
C GLY A 85 -11.88 6.19 -12.95
N ALA A 86 -10.61 6.52 -12.74
CA ALA A 86 -9.55 5.54 -12.59
C ALA A 86 -9.66 4.78 -11.25
N ARG A 87 -9.34 3.48 -11.31
CA ARG A 87 -9.32 2.60 -10.13
C ARG A 87 -7.99 2.74 -9.42
N ILE A 88 -8.02 3.06 -8.13
CA ILE A 88 -6.80 3.36 -7.35
C ILE A 88 -6.71 2.46 -6.14
N GLU A 89 -5.58 1.78 -6.00
CA GLU A 89 -5.12 1.28 -4.71
C GLU A 89 -4.17 2.32 -4.12
N LEU A 90 -4.54 2.89 -2.98
CA LEU A 90 -3.62 3.71 -2.22
C LEU A 90 -2.66 2.80 -1.45
N ARG A 91 -1.38 3.15 -1.40
CA ARG A 91 -0.35 2.33 -0.73
C ARG A 91 0.41 3.18 0.27
N THR A 92 0.66 2.64 1.45
CA THR A 92 1.49 3.31 2.45
C THR A 92 2.41 2.27 3.09
N VAL A 93 3.72 2.41 2.90
CA VAL A 93 4.68 1.60 3.66
C VAL A 93 4.87 2.26 5.02
N LEU A 94 4.79 1.47 6.09
CA LEU A 94 5.07 1.91 7.44
C LEU A 94 6.57 2.19 7.57
N LEU A 95 6.89 3.40 8.00
CA LEU A 95 8.24 3.89 8.23
C LEU A 95 8.27 4.61 9.57
N SER A 96 9.41 4.58 10.26
CA SER A 96 9.59 5.33 11.51
C SER A 96 9.22 6.82 11.36
N ASP A 97 9.48 7.39 10.19
CA ASP A 97 9.19 8.80 9.86
C ASP A 97 7.69 9.11 9.71
N ASN A 98 6.84 8.12 9.40
CA ASN A 98 5.40 8.34 9.17
C ASN A 98 4.49 7.66 10.19
N TYR A 99 5.00 6.73 10.99
CA TYR A 99 4.15 5.87 11.80
C TYR A 99 3.29 6.64 12.80
N ASN A 100 3.88 7.60 13.50
CA ASN A 100 3.16 8.41 14.50
C ASN A 100 2.14 9.37 13.86
N ASP A 101 2.34 9.78 12.61
CA ASP A 101 1.41 10.65 11.87
C ASP A 101 0.39 9.86 11.05
N LEU A 102 0.43 8.52 11.10
CA LEU A 102 -0.48 7.65 10.35
C LEU A 102 -1.97 7.93 10.62
N PRO A 103 -2.43 8.28 11.85
CA PRO A 103 -3.81 8.70 12.08
C PRO A 103 -4.18 9.99 11.33
N ARG A 104 -3.25 10.93 11.18
CA ARG A 104 -3.47 12.15 10.37
C ARG A 104 -3.56 11.80 8.89
N LEU A 105 -2.71 10.90 8.40
CA LEU A 105 -2.82 10.37 7.05
C LEU A 105 -4.17 9.68 6.82
N ALA A 106 -4.64 8.85 7.75
CA ALA A 106 -5.95 8.20 7.63
C ALA A 106 -7.09 9.23 7.48
N ARG A 107 -7.09 10.29 8.29
CA ARG A 107 -8.05 11.40 8.15
C ARG A 107 -7.95 12.10 6.80
N TYR A 108 -6.74 12.33 6.30
CA TYR A 108 -6.53 12.89 4.97
C TYR A 108 -7.12 11.97 3.90
N VAL A 109 -6.85 10.67 3.95
CA VAL A 109 -7.34 9.70 2.97
C VAL A 109 -8.86 9.64 2.94
N VAL A 110 -9.51 9.47 4.09
CA VAL A 110 -10.99 9.35 4.14
C VAL A 110 -11.71 10.65 3.76
N THR A 111 -11.06 11.81 3.90
CA THR A 111 -11.68 13.11 3.58
C THR A 111 -11.34 13.62 2.18
N ARG A 112 -10.13 13.36 1.68
CA ARG A 112 -9.61 13.90 0.41
C ARG A 112 -9.60 12.89 -0.72
N LEU A 113 -9.47 11.60 -0.39
CA LEU A 113 -9.35 10.51 -1.35
C LEU A 113 -10.45 9.45 -1.20
N PRO A 114 -11.74 9.80 -0.95
CA PRO A 114 -12.79 8.81 -0.75
C PRO A 114 -13.13 7.98 -2.00
N PHE A 115 -12.53 8.30 -3.15
CA PHE A 115 -12.75 7.65 -4.44
C PHE A 115 -11.76 6.52 -4.75
N ILE A 116 -10.80 6.25 -3.86
CA ILE A 116 -9.91 5.08 -4.00
C ILE A 116 -10.71 3.79 -3.75
N GLU A 117 -10.26 2.67 -4.31
CA GLU A 117 -10.92 1.38 -4.11
C GLU A 117 -10.58 0.78 -2.75
N HIS A 118 -9.30 0.80 -2.40
CA HIS A 118 -8.81 0.36 -1.10
C HIS A 118 -7.48 1.02 -0.74
N TRP A 119 -7.16 0.97 0.55
CA TRP A 119 -5.90 1.44 1.12
C TRP A 119 -5.09 0.27 1.67
N SER A 120 -3.98 -0.04 1.02
CA SER A 120 -3.00 -1.04 1.47
C SER A 120 -1.95 -0.39 2.37
N ILE A 121 -2.02 -0.63 3.68
CA ILE A 121 -0.98 -0.25 4.64
C ILE A 121 -0.02 -1.43 4.79
N MET A 122 1.26 -1.21 4.53
CA MET A 122 2.22 -2.30 4.30
C MET A 122 3.38 -2.22 5.29
N GLN A 123 3.77 -3.35 5.87
CA GLN A 123 5.05 -3.43 6.58
C GLN A 123 6.23 -3.39 5.59
N LEU A 124 7.35 -2.83 6.04
CA LEU A 124 8.58 -2.63 5.27
C LEU A 124 9.23 -3.96 4.87
N GLU A 125 9.53 -4.10 3.58
CA GLU A 125 10.33 -5.21 3.04
C GLU A 125 11.82 -4.85 3.15
N ASN A 126 12.64 -5.78 3.66
CA ASN A 126 14.10 -5.59 3.76
C ASN A 126 14.82 -5.76 2.41
N ALA A 127 14.49 -4.91 1.44
CA ALA A 127 15.01 -4.93 0.09
C ALA A 127 15.32 -3.52 -0.43
N GLY A 128 16.12 -3.44 -1.50
CA GLY A 128 16.45 -2.16 -2.14
C GLY A 128 17.05 -1.15 -1.16
N PHE A 129 16.50 0.07 -1.14
CA PHE A 129 16.95 1.16 -0.27
C PHE A 129 16.81 0.85 1.23
N ALA A 130 15.84 0.02 1.62
CA ALA A 130 15.60 -0.32 3.03
C ALA A 130 16.72 -1.18 3.62
N LYS A 131 17.41 -1.97 2.80
CA LYS A 131 18.43 -2.93 3.25
C LYS A 131 19.54 -2.31 4.08
N ASN A 132 19.99 -1.11 3.70
CA ASN A 132 21.09 -0.41 4.37
C ASN A 132 20.60 0.57 5.46
N ARG A 133 19.28 0.69 5.66
CA ARG A 133 18.65 1.65 6.58
C ARG A 133 17.58 1.02 7.46
N TRP A 134 17.58 -0.30 7.60
CA TRP A 134 16.54 -1.06 8.29
C TRP A 134 16.24 -0.52 9.68
N ASP A 135 17.26 -0.35 10.53
CA ASP A 135 17.08 0.14 11.90
C ASP A 135 16.54 1.57 11.99
N ALA A 136 16.78 2.39 10.96
CA ALA A 136 16.25 3.75 10.90
C ALA A 136 14.81 3.82 10.38
N LEU A 137 14.40 2.84 9.56
CA LEU A 137 13.12 2.87 8.83
C LEU A 137 12.07 1.92 9.39
N TYR A 138 12.47 0.78 9.94
CA TYR A 138 11.57 -0.29 10.34
C TYR A 138 10.75 0.07 11.58
N VAL A 139 9.47 -0.30 11.56
CA VAL A 139 8.54 -0.09 12.67
C VAL A 139 8.10 -1.42 13.27
N ASP A 140 8.45 -1.64 14.53
CA ASP A 140 7.88 -2.71 15.35
C ASP A 140 6.52 -2.28 15.92
N HIS A 141 5.48 -2.40 15.09
CA HIS A 141 4.09 -2.07 15.45
C HIS A 141 3.53 -2.87 16.64
N GLN A 142 4.18 -3.95 17.07
CA GLN A 142 3.76 -4.68 18.28
C GLN A 142 4.15 -3.95 19.57
N GLN A 143 5.15 -3.07 19.52
CA GLN A 143 5.53 -2.26 20.68
C GLN A 143 4.52 -1.15 20.97
N ASP A 144 3.98 -0.56 19.90
CA ASP A 144 2.89 0.41 19.97
C ASP A 144 2.00 0.27 18.74
N PHE A 145 0.86 -0.39 18.90
CA PHE A 145 -0.11 -0.56 17.83
C PHE A 145 -1.04 0.65 17.69
N ALA A 146 -1.04 1.61 18.63
CA ALA A 146 -2.04 2.65 18.70
C ALA A 146 -2.11 3.54 17.44
N PRO A 147 -1.00 3.97 16.82
CA PRO A 147 -1.06 4.74 15.56
C PRO A 147 -1.70 3.96 14.41
N LEU A 148 -1.38 2.66 14.30
CA LEU A 148 -1.96 1.78 13.28
C LEU A 148 -3.43 1.50 13.54
N GLY A 149 -3.79 1.19 14.79
CA GLY A 149 -5.19 0.96 15.21
C GLY A 149 -6.07 2.18 14.92
N GLN A 150 -5.65 3.38 15.30
CA GLN A 150 -6.40 4.62 15.01
C GLN A 150 -6.55 4.88 13.50
N ALA A 151 -5.52 4.58 12.70
CA ALA A 151 -5.60 4.71 11.25
C ALA A 151 -6.60 3.72 10.63
N LEU A 152 -6.59 2.48 11.11
CA LEU A 152 -7.56 1.45 10.73
C LEU A 152 -8.98 1.87 11.14
N ASP A 153 -9.19 2.31 12.37
CA ASP A 153 -10.49 2.77 12.86
C ASP A 153 -11.06 3.89 11.99
N HIS A 154 -10.24 4.89 11.64
CA HIS A 154 -10.66 5.96 10.74
C HIS A 154 -11.14 5.44 9.39
N ALA A 155 -10.41 4.50 8.78
CA ALA A 155 -10.79 3.91 7.51
C ALA A 155 -12.06 3.07 7.62
N ILE A 156 -12.13 2.16 8.60
CA ILE A 156 -13.25 1.25 8.86
C ILE A 156 -14.55 2.03 9.11
N LEU A 157 -14.50 3.01 10.02
CA LEU A 157 -15.67 3.84 10.37
C LEU A 157 -16.15 4.70 9.19
N SER A 158 -15.27 5.00 8.23
CA SER A 158 -15.61 5.74 7.01
C SER A 158 -16.06 4.84 5.86
N GLY A 159 -16.10 3.51 6.06
CA GLY A 159 -16.44 2.53 5.01
C GLY A 159 -15.35 2.34 3.96
N LEU A 160 -14.12 2.78 4.23
CA LEU A 160 -12.98 2.59 3.34
C LEU A 160 -12.40 1.18 3.54
N ASP A 161 -12.27 0.41 2.45
CA ASP A 161 -11.58 -0.88 2.48
C ASP A 161 -10.09 -0.66 2.79
N VAL A 162 -9.66 -1.10 3.97
CA VAL A 162 -8.27 -0.99 4.43
C VAL A 162 -7.69 -2.39 4.63
N ARG A 163 -6.45 -2.57 4.20
CA ARG A 163 -5.78 -3.88 4.21
C ARG A 163 -4.38 -3.72 4.76
N LEU A 164 -4.02 -4.55 5.73
CA LEU A 164 -2.66 -4.70 6.22
C LEU A 164 -1.92 -5.74 5.38
N PHE A 165 -0.88 -5.30 4.68
CA PHE A 165 -0.02 -6.15 3.87
C PHE A 165 1.32 -6.36 4.55
N ASN A 166 1.91 -7.54 4.34
CA ASN A 166 3.20 -7.92 4.89
C ASN A 166 3.25 -7.92 6.42
N VAL A 167 2.08 -7.98 7.07
CA VAL A 167 1.95 -8.04 8.53
C VAL A 167 1.51 -9.46 8.92
N PRO A 168 2.25 -10.16 9.79
CA PRO A 168 1.80 -11.44 10.33
C PRO A 168 0.48 -11.28 11.10
N ARG A 169 -0.51 -12.14 10.88
CA ARG A 169 -1.82 -12.02 11.56
C ARG A 169 -1.71 -12.03 13.09
N CYS A 170 -0.76 -12.78 13.63
CA CYS A 170 -0.53 -12.88 15.07
C CYS A 170 0.06 -11.63 15.72
N SER A 171 0.63 -10.71 14.93
CA SER A 171 1.17 -9.44 15.45
C SER A 171 0.11 -8.35 15.55
N VAL A 172 -1.13 -8.67 15.17
CA VAL A 172 -2.26 -7.74 15.11
C VAL A 172 -3.29 -8.10 16.20
N PRO A 173 -3.82 -7.11 16.95
CA PRO A 173 -4.91 -7.37 17.90
C PRO A 173 -6.13 -8.00 17.22
N GLN A 174 -6.86 -8.84 17.96
CA GLN A 174 -7.88 -9.75 17.41
C GLN A 174 -8.91 -9.05 16.51
N GLU A 175 -9.35 -7.87 16.92
CA GLU A 175 -10.34 -7.04 16.24
C GLU A 175 -9.86 -6.51 14.87
N TYR A 176 -8.55 -6.37 14.66
CA TYR A 176 -7.97 -5.89 13.40
C TYR A 176 -7.45 -7.01 12.49
N ARG A 177 -7.39 -8.26 12.98
CA ARG A 177 -6.89 -9.40 12.18
C ARG A 177 -7.66 -9.67 10.88
N PRO A 178 -8.98 -9.41 10.75
CA PRO A 178 -9.69 -9.54 9.48
C PRO A 178 -9.12 -8.66 8.35
N TYR A 179 -8.41 -7.58 8.69
CA TYR A 179 -7.77 -6.69 7.71
C TYR A 179 -6.35 -7.12 7.36
N ALA A 180 -5.76 -8.09 8.07
CA ALA A 180 -4.43 -8.61 7.80
C ALA A 180 -4.46 -9.69 6.71
N MET A 181 -3.92 -9.34 5.55
CA MET A 181 -4.01 -10.14 4.33
C MET A 181 -2.79 -11.05 4.15
N ALA A 182 -3.02 -12.24 3.58
CA ALA A 182 -1.95 -13.10 3.07
C ALA A 182 -1.36 -12.53 1.76
N SER A 183 -0.67 -11.38 1.84
CA SER A 183 -0.26 -10.58 0.69
C SER A 183 1.13 -10.88 0.13
N ILE A 184 1.96 -11.64 0.85
CA ILE A 184 3.31 -12.00 0.40
C ILE A 184 3.21 -13.23 -0.51
N SER A 185 3.75 -13.12 -1.73
CA SER A 185 3.78 -14.23 -2.68
C SER A 185 4.50 -15.46 -2.11
N ASP A 186 4.02 -16.65 -2.44
CA ASP A 186 4.48 -17.92 -1.85
C ASP A 186 6.00 -18.10 -1.89
N TRP A 187 6.64 -17.75 -3.01
CA TRP A 187 8.09 -17.89 -3.18
C TRP A 187 8.91 -16.88 -2.36
N LYS A 188 8.29 -15.80 -1.87
CA LYS A 188 8.92 -14.78 -1.01
C LYS A 188 8.61 -14.99 0.47
N ARG A 189 7.72 -15.92 0.81
CA ARG A 189 7.11 -16.02 2.13
C ARG A 189 7.74 -17.14 2.94
N ARG A 190 8.12 -16.82 4.18
CA ARG A 190 8.46 -17.80 5.21
C ARG A 190 7.62 -17.64 6.47
N TYR A 191 7.57 -18.72 7.23
CA TYR A 191 7.04 -18.75 8.59
C TYR A 191 8.14 -19.21 9.54
N ALA A 192 8.14 -18.67 10.76
CA ALA A 192 9.02 -19.19 11.81
C ALA A 192 8.65 -20.65 12.15
N PRO A 193 9.59 -21.49 12.62
CA PRO A 193 9.30 -22.86 13.01
C PRO A 193 8.16 -22.99 14.04
N THR A 194 8.06 -22.00 14.94
CA THR A 194 6.99 -21.90 15.95
C THR A 194 5.59 -21.73 15.36
N CYS A 195 5.46 -21.32 14.09
CA CYS A 195 4.18 -21.22 13.40
C CYS A 195 3.65 -22.57 12.88
N ALA A 196 4.40 -23.67 13.04
CA ALA A 196 3.98 -24.99 12.56
C ALA A 196 2.59 -25.46 13.06
N PRO A 197 2.20 -25.25 14.34
CA PRO A 197 0.87 -25.63 14.83
C PRO A 197 -0.21 -24.54 14.64
N CYS A 198 0.10 -23.41 14.01
CA CYS A 198 -0.84 -22.28 13.87
C CYS A 198 -1.99 -22.65 12.93
N HIS A 199 -3.23 -22.53 13.41
CA HIS A 199 -4.43 -22.88 12.63
C HIS A 199 -4.77 -21.81 11.59
N GLU A 200 -4.32 -20.58 11.81
CA GLU A 200 -4.55 -19.45 10.90
C GLU A 200 -3.39 -19.22 9.91
N ARG A 201 -2.43 -20.15 9.82
CA ARG A 201 -1.23 -20.00 8.99
C ARG A 201 -1.55 -19.69 7.53
N ASP A 202 -2.55 -20.36 6.96
CA ASP A 202 -2.92 -20.21 5.55
C ASP A 202 -3.55 -18.84 5.24
N GLN A 203 -4.06 -18.14 6.26
CA GLN A 203 -4.60 -16.78 6.17
C GLN A 203 -3.54 -15.72 6.51
N CYS A 204 -2.37 -16.12 6.99
CA CYS A 204 -1.33 -15.23 7.46
C CYS A 204 -0.34 -14.88 6.33
N GLY A 205 0.02 -13.60 6.23
CA GLY A 205 1.06 -13.13 5.29
C GLY A 205 2.46 -13.67 5.59
N GLY A 206 2.71 -14.15 6.82
CA GLY A 206 4.04 -14.58 7.25
C GLY A 206 5.04 -13.43 7.18
N PHE A 207 6.28 -13.75 6.83
CA PHE A 207 7.36 -12.77 6.66
C PHE A 207 8.04 -12.96 5.32
N PHE A 208 8.75 -11.92 4.88
CA PHE A 208 9.66 -12.07 3.74
C PHE A 208 10.82 -13.04 4.06
N GLU A 209 11.22 -13.83 3.07
CA GLU A 209 12.32 -14.80 3.15
C GLU A 209 13.62 -14.14 3.66
N TRP A 210 13.90 -12.93 3.20
CA TRP A 210 15.07 -12.12 3.58
C TRP A 210 14.83 -11.16 4.76
N HIS A 211 13.83 -11.43 5.60
CA HIS A 211 13.66 -10.67 6.85
C HIS A 211 14.95 -10.79 7.70
N PRO A 212 15.57 -9.67 8.12
CA PRO A 212 16.98 -9.64 8.53
C PRO A 212 17.26 -10.33 9.86
N ARG A 213 16.28 -10.38 10.76
CA ARG A 213 16.44 -10.89 12.12
C ARG A 213 15.29 -11.80 12.48
N ASP A 214 15.62 -13.02 12.89
CA ASP A 214 14.63 -13.97 13.40
C ASP A 214 14.12 -13.55 14.80
N ALA A 215 14.93 -12.80 15.56
CA ALA A 215 14.55 -12.23 16.85
C ALA A 215 13.44 -11.17 16.77
N ASP A 216 13.27 -10.54 15.60
CA ASP A 216 12.19 -9.59 15.34
C ASP A 216 10.88 -10.29 14.98
N LEU A 217 10.93 -11.61 14.70
CA LEU A 217 9.77 -12.44 14.40
C LEU A 217 9.03 -12.80 15.70
N LYS A 218 8.49 -11.80 16.38
CA LYS A 218 7.60 -11.99 17.53
C LYS A 218 6.30 -12.58 17.01
N VAL A 219 6.18 -13.91 17.11
CA VAL A 219 5.01 -14.66 16.66
C VAL A 219 4.37 -15.41 17.81
N VAL A 220 3.04 -15.39 17.83
CA VAL A 220 2.22 -16.18 18.75
C VAL A 220 1.24 -16.98 17.87
N PRO A 221 1.41 -18.30 17.71
CA PRO A 221 0.47 -19.12 16.96
C PRO A 221 -0.96 -18.89 17.42
N LEU A 222 -1.88 -18.77 16.47
CA LEU A 222 -3.32 -18.58 16.67
C LEU A 222 -4.08 -19.88 16.42
#